data_AF-A0A915Y251-F1
#
_entry.id   AF-A0A915Y251-F1
#
_cell.length_a   1.000
_cell.length_b   1.000
_cell.length_c   1.000
_cell.angle_alpha   90.00
_cell.angle_beta   90.00
_cell.angle_gamma   90.00
#
_symmetry.space_group_name_H-M   'P 1'
#
loop_
_entity.id
_entity.type
_entity.pdbx_description
1 polymer ?
#
loop_
_entity_poly.entity_id
_entity_poly.type
_entity_poly.pdbx_seq_one_letter_code
_entity_poly.pdbx_strand_id
1 'polypeptide(L)'
;MVKLIIFFRQPADTQAFEDHFAHRHVPLIAAMPGVVRTSVSRALGAPRGEPPYYLVHDVYFADMAALNYALNSAQGRAAGADLMMFARDIVSLMFAEVWGEDPFEMARAAKTAPQSDPAPDAIASAPEPAMLDTEAGAEADPVVVIEEHPEVAANDQPPSPAAGAASDPTDTAPLSARADHPT
;
A
#
# COMPACT_ATOMS: atom_id res chain seq x y z
N MET A 1 -8.80 4.98 19.62
CA MET A 1 -9.50 4.97 18.31
C MET A 1 -9.06 3.73 17.55
N VAL A 2 -9.89 3.19 16.67
CA VAL A 2 -9.54 2.03 15.83
C VAL A 2 -9.85 2.32 14.37
N LYS A 3 -9.28 1.52 13.46
CA LYS A 3 -9.62 1.58 12.04
C LYS A 3 -9.73 0.21 11.40
N LEU A 4 -10.63 0.11 10.43
CA LEU A 4 -10.59 -0.91 9.40
C LEU A 4 -9.71 -0.39 8.25
N ILE A 5 -8.72 -1.18 7.86
CA ILE A 5 -7.86 -0.90 6.71
C ILE A 5 -8.19 -1.90 5.61
N ILE A 6 -8.44 -1.40 4.42
CA ILE A 6 -8.74 -2.18 3.23
C ILE A 6 -7.61 -1.95 2.23
N PHE A 7 -6.85 -3.02 1.95
CA PHE A 7 -5.76 -3.03 1.00
C PHE A 7 -6.23 -3.64 -0.31
N PHE A 8 -5.88 -3.01 -1.42
CA PHE A 8 -6.13 -3.51 -2.76
C PHE A 8 -4.81 -3.69 -3.48
N ARG A 9 -4.52 -4.92 -3.93
CA ARG A 9 -3.44 -5.19 -4.89
C ARG A 9 -3.80 -4.59 -6.25
N GLN A 10 -2.84 -4.57 -7.18
CA GLN A 10 -3.05 -4.04 -8.52
C GLN A 10 -4.27 -4.67 -9.21
N PRO A 11 -5.32 -3.90 -9.56
CA PRO A 11 -6.44 -4.40 -10.36
C PRO A 11 -5.99 -4.67 -11.80
N ALA A 12 -6.65 -5.64 -12.45
CA ALA A 12 -6.43 -5.94 -13.87
C ALA A 12 -6.93 -4.81 -14.78
N ASP A 13 -8.06 -4.19 -14.42
CA ASP A 13 -8.60 -2.98 -15.04
C ASP A 13 -8.69 -1.88 -13.98
N THR A 14 -7.71 -0.98 -13.99
CA THR A 14 -7.61 0.12 -13.04
C THR A 14 -8.77 1.09 -13.18
N GLN A 15 -9.18 1.43 -14.39
CA GLN A 15 -10.21 2.45 -14.60
C GLN A 15 -11.56 1.95 -14.11
N ALA A 16 -11.94 0.72 -14.48
CA ALA A 16 -13.19 0.13 -14.00
C ALA A 16 -13.20 -0.04 -12.48
N PHE A 17 -12.06 -0.43 -11.89
CA PHE A 17 -11.92 -0.52 -10.44
C PHE A 17 -12.11 0.84 -9.76
N GLU A 18 -11.45 1.89 -10.23
CA GLU A 18 -11.53 3.22 -9.64
C GLU A 18 -12.92 3.83 -9.77
N ASP A 19 -13.56 3.68 -10.93
CA ASP A 19 -14.92 4.18 -11.17
C ASP A 19 -15.91 3.52 -10.22
N HIS A 20 -15.85 2.19 -10.07
CA HIS A 20 -16.70 1.47 -9.12
C HIS A 20 -16.37 1.84 -7.67
N PHE A 21 -15.08 1.90 -7.33
CA PHE A 21 -14.63 2.25 -5.99
C PHE A 21 -15.15 3.63 -5.57
N ALA A 22 -14.96 4.65 -6.40
CA ALA A 22 -15.35 6.03 -6.07
C ALA A 22 -16.86 6.23 -6.04
N HIS A 23 -17.61 5.68 -7.01
CA HIS A 23 -19.03 5.99 -7.18
C HIS A 23 -19.97 5.00 -6.48
N ARG A 24 -19.49 3.81 -6.10
CA ARG A 24 -20.31 2.76 -5.47
C ARG A 24 -19.78 2.41 -4.08
N HIS A 25 -18.51 2.03 -3.99
CA HIS A 25 -17.95 1.50 -2.76
C HIS A 25 -17.79 2.57 -1.66
N VAL A 26 -17.18 3.72 -1.98
CA VAL A 26 -16.95 4.80 -1.01
C VAL A 26 -18.25 5.33 -0.38
N PRO A 27 -19.34 5.59 -1.14
CA PRO A 27 -20.62 5.98 -0.55
C PRO A 27 -21.21 4.94 0.41
N LEU A 28 -21.06 3.64 0.12
CA LEU A 28 -21.53 2.57 1.02
C LEU A 28 -20.76 2.56 2.34
N ILE A 29 -19.44 2.73 2.29
CA ILE A 29 -18.59 2.86 3.48
C ILE A 29 -18.95 4.11 4.28
N ALA A 30 -19.10 5.27 3.61
CA ALA A 30 -19.46 6.52 4.26
C ALA A 30 -20.84 6.48 4.94
N ALA A 31 -21.75 5.64 4.45
CA ALA A 31 -23.07 5.44 5.03
C ALA A 31 -23.08 4.49 6.24
N MET A 32 -21.97 3.82 6.56
CA MET A 32 -21.89 2.95 7.74
C MET A 32 -22.00 3.77 9.04
N PRO A 33 -22.79 3.32 10.02
CA PRO A 33 -22.96 4.06 11.27
C PRO A 33 -21.66 4.05 12.07
N GLY A 34 -21.30 5.18 12.68
CA GLY A 34 -20.13 5.28 13.56
C GLY A 34 -18.80 5.50 12.84
N VAL A 35 -18.79 5.61 11.50
CA VAL A 35 -17.61 6.09 10.76
C VAL A 35 -17.35 7.54 11.14
N VAL A 36 -16.14 7.81 11.62
CA VAL A 36 -15.70 9.13 12.07
C VAL A 36 -14.91 9.85 10.98
N ARG A 37 -14.13 9.08 10.21
CA ARG A 37 -13.25 9.59 9.15
C ARG A 37 -12.96 8.49 8.15
N THR A 38 -12.68 8.86 6.91
CA THR A 38 -12.11 7.98 5.89
C THR A 38 -10.87 8.61 5.28
N SER A 39 -9.96 7.79 4.78
CA SER A 39 -8.80 8.22 4.00
C SER A 39 -8.52 7.21 2.90
N VAL A 40 -8.32 7.69 1.68
CA VAL A 40 -7.99 6.87 0.52
C VAL A 40 -6.62 7.30 0.00
N SER A 41 -5.75 6.34 -0.25
CA SER A 41 -4.39 6.58 -0.71
C SER A 41 -4.02 5.62 -1.82
N ARG A 42 -3.42 6.15 -2.89
CA ARG A 42 -2.85 5.35 -3.98
C ARG A 42 -1.34 5.27 -3.80
N ALA A 43 -0.77 4.10 -4.08
CA ALA A 43 0.68 3.96 -4.14
C ALA A 43 1.20 4.65 -5.41
N LEU A 44 2.25 5.44 -5.25
CA LEU A 44 2.97 6.05 -6.38
C LEU A 44 4.22 5.24 -6.78
N GLY A 45 4.59 4.26 -5.96
CA GLY A 45 5.79 3.44 -6.10
C GLY A 45 6.26 2.92 -4.74
N ALA A 46 7.32 2.11 -4.72
CA ALA A 46 7.99 1.69 -3.50
C ALA A 46 9.53 1.77 -3.65
N PRO A 47 10.28 1.98 -2.56
CA PRO A 47 11.75 2.04 -2.63
C PRO A 47 12.42 0.77 -3.16
N ARG A 48 11.73 -0.38 -3.09
CA ARG A 48 12.20 -1.69 -3.54
C ARG A 48 11.40 -2.22 -4.74
N GLY A 49 11.04 -1.34 -5.67
CA GLY A 49 10.34 -1.71 -6.90
C GLY A 49 8.84 -1.48 -6.82
N GLU A 50 8.05 -2.45 -7.30
CA GLU A 50 6.59 -2.31 -7.34
C GLU A 50 5.97 -2.37 -5.93
N PRO A 51 5.01 -1.48 -5.63
CA PRO A 51 4.31 -1.51 -4.36
C PRO A 51 3.41 -2.77 -4.28
N PRO A 52 3.32 -3.43 -3.11
CA PRO A 52 2.47 -4.61 -2.95
C PRO A 52 0.97 -4.29 -3.04
N TYR A 53 0.61 -3.03 -2.84
CA TYR A 53 -0.77 -2.54 -2.88
C TYR A 53 -0.86 -1.32 -3.78
N TYR A 54 -1.88 -1.29 -4.61
CA TYR A 54 -2.23 -0.17 -5.47
C TYR A 54 -2.98 0.91 -4.70
N LEU A 55 -3.94 0.51 -3.86
CA LEU A 55 -4.80 1.43 -3.09
C LEU A 55 -4.99 0.94 -1.66
N VAL A 56 -5.06 1.88 -0.72
CA VAL A 56 -5.40 1.65 0.68
C VAL A 56 -6.55 2.57 1.08
N HIS A 57 -7.57 2.02 1.74
CA HIS A 57 -8.69 2.77 2.32
C HIS A 57 -8.73 2.52 3.83
N ASP A 58 -8.49 3.57 4.60
CA ASP A 58 -8.66 3.58 6.05
C ASP A 58 -10.06 4.09 6.41
N VAL A 59 -10.75 3.37 7.30
CA VAL A 59 -12.06 3.76 7.85
C VAL A 59 -11.96 3.78 9.36
N TYR A 60 -12.14 4.97 9.96
CA TYR A 60 -11.89 5.22 11.38
C TYR A 60 -13.19 5.15 12.19
N PHE A 61 -13.09 4.56 13.38
CA PHE A 61 -14.16 4.40 14.36
C PHE A 61 -13.66 4.77 15.75
N ALA A 62 -14.56 5.25 16.61
CA ALA A 62 -14.21 5.63 17.98
C ALA A 62 -13.54 4.48 18.76
N ASP A 63 -14.07 3.26 18.64
CA ASP A 63 -13.60 2.04 19.29
C ASP A 63 -14.07 0.77 18.54
N MET A 64 -13.68 -0.40 19.04
CA MET A 64 -14.05 -1.69 18.45
C MET A 64 -15.56 -1.99 18.52
N ALA A 65 -16.29 -1.44 19.50
CA ALA A 65 -17.73 -1.67 19.61
C ALA A 65 -18.47 -0.92 18.49
N ALA A 66 -18.10 0.34 18.23
CA ALA A 66 -18.61 1.14 17.12
C ALA A 66 -18.29 0.47 15.77
N LEU A 67 -17.06 0.01 15.58
CA LEU A 67 -16.64 -0.71 14.36
C LEU A 67 -17.49 -1.98 14.16
N ASN A 68 -17.61 -2.83 15.18
CA ASN A 68 -18.37 -4.08 15.08
C ASN A 68 -19.85 -3.82 14.80
N TYR A 69 -20.44 -2.79 15.43
CA TYR A 69 -21.80 -2.36 15.13
C TYR A 69 -21.93 -1.92 13.66
N ALA A 70 -20.97 -1.15 13.17
CA ALA A 70 -20.94 -0.69 11.78
C ALA A 70 -20.90 -1.85 10.78
N LEU A 71 -20.01 -2.82 10.98
CA LEU A 71 -19.90 -4.01 10.10
C LEU A 71 -21.16 -4.86 10.09
N ASN A 72 -21.85 -4.97 11.24
CA ASN A 72 -23.10 -5.72 11.36
C ASN A 72 -24.35 -4.92 10.98
N SER A 73 -24.23 -3.67 10.54
CA SER A 73 -25.35 -2.87 10.05
C SER A 73 -25.80 -3.32 8.64
N ALA A 74 -26.95 -2.83 8.18
CA ALA A 74 -27.39 -3.08 6.80
C ALA A 74 -26.42 -2.46 5.78
N GLN A 75 -25.90 -1.28 6.07
CA GLN A 75 -24.93 -0.54 5.27
C GLN A 75 -23.59 -1.27 5.24
N GLY A 76 -23.11 -1.77 6.39
CA GLY A 76 -21.87 -2.55 6.48
C GLY A 76 -21.93 -3.85 5.70
N ARG A 77 -23.06 -4.58 5.77
CA ARG A 77 -23.28 -5.77 4.94
C ARG A 77 -23.32 -5.45 3.45
N ALA A 78 -23.95 -4.35 3.06
CA ALA A 78 -23.98 -3.91 1.67
C ALA A 78 -22.58 -3.55 1.16
N ALA A 79 -21.79 -2.81 1.95
CA ALA A 79 -20.41 -2.48 1.63
C ALA A 79 -19.51 -3.72 1.52
N GLY A 80 -19.68 -4.69 2.43
CA GLY A 80 -18.96 -5.97 2.37
C GLY A 80 -19.34 -6.81 1.15
N ALA A 81 -20.63 -6.89 0.82
CA ALA A 81 -21.11 -7.61 -0.36
C ALA A 81 -20.59 -6.97 -1.66
N ASP A 82 -20.62 -5.64 -1.75
CA ASP A 82 -20.04 -4.88 -2.84
C ASP A 82 -18.54 -5.17 -2.97
N LEU A 83 -17.78 -5.08 -1.88
CA LEU A 83 -16.34 -5.36 -1.85
C LEU A 83 -15.99 -6.76 -2.40
N MET A 84 -16.75 -7.77 -1.99
CA MET A 84 -16.58 -9.15 -2.46
C MET A 84 -17.02 -9.37 -3.91
N MET A 85 -17.78 -8.44 -4.49
CA MET A 85 -18.20 -8.53 -5.88
C MET A 85 -17.12 -8.01 -6.83
N PHE A 86 -16.51 -6.85 -6.55
CA PHE A 86 -15.56 -6.22 -7.49
C PHE A 86 -14.08 -6.47 -7.16
N ALA A 87 -13.74 -6.80 -5.91
CA ALA A 87 -12.35 -6.82 -5.45
C ALA A 87 -11.91 -8.10 -4.71
N ARG A 88 -12.75 -9.15 -4.69
CA ARG A 88 -12.52 -10.41 -3.95
C ARG A 88 -11.10 -10.95 -4.00
N ASP A 89 -10.52 -11.00 -5.18
CA ASP A 89 -9.24 -11.66 -5.38
C ASP A 89 -8.04 -10.73 -5.10
N ILE A 90 -8.27 -9.42 -4.98
CA ILE A 90 -7.21 -8.41 -4.78
C ILE A 90 -7.30 -7.70 -3.42
N VAL A 91 -8.33 -7.96 -2.63
CA VAL A 91 -8.56 -7.27 -1.36
C VAL A 91 -7.97 -8.00 -0.16
N SER A 92 -7.48 -7.25 0.82
CA SER A 92 -7.13 -7.74 2.16
C SER A 92 -7.60 -6.75 3.21
N LEU A 93 -8.12 -7.25 4.34
CA LEU A 93 -8.68 -6.43 5.41
C LEU A 93 -7.86 -6.60 6.68
N MET A 94 -7.67 -5.51 7.42
CA MET A 94 -6.99 -5.51 8.71
C MET A 94 -7.70 -4.58 9.69
N PHE A 95 -7.80 -4.99 10.94
CA PHE A 95 -8.19 -4.10 12.04
C PHE A 95 -6.93 -3.58 12.72
N ALA A 96 -6.88 -2.28 13.00
CA ALA A 96 -5.74 -1.66 13.66
C ALA A 96 -6.20 -0.72 14.77
N GLU A 97 -5.45 -0.73 15.87
CA GLU A 97 -5.49 0.34 16.86
C GLU A 97 -4.76 1.56 16.33
N VAL A 98 -5.32 2.74 16.57
CA VAL A 98 -4.63 4.01 16.31
C VAL A 98 -3.91 4.43 17.58
N TRP A 99 -2.60 4.19 17.62
CA TRP A 99 -1.73 4.55 18.75
C TRP A 99 -1.34 6.03 18.81
N GLY A 100 -1.40 6.73 17.68
CA GLY A 100 -1.23 8.18 17.60
C GLY A 100 -1.51 8.69 16.19
N GLU A 101 -2.15 9.85 16.11
CA GLU A 101 -2.41 10.54 14.83
C GLU A 101 -1.41 11.68 14.57
N ASP A 102 -0.70 12.13 15.62
CA ASP A 102 0.41 13.07 15.54
C ASP A 102 1.71 12.40 16.04
N PRO A 103 2.62 12.00 15.13
CA PRO A 103 3.87 11.38 15.49
C PRO A 103 4.82 12.32 16.26
N PHE A 104 4.64 13.64 16.16
CA PHE A 104 5.45 14.60 16.90
C PHE A 104 4.98 14.76 18.35
N GLU A 105 3.69 14.59 18.62
CA GLU A 105 3.19 14.47 19.99
C GLU A 105 3.70 13.20 20.67
N MET A 106 3.72 12.06 19.96
CA MET A 106 4.32 10.83 20.48
C MET A 106 5.82 11.00 20.75
N ALA A 107 6.56 11.58 19.80
CA ALA A 107 8.00 11.85 19.97
C ALA A 107 8.30 12.84 21.10
N ARG A 108 7.43 13.86 21.28
CA ARG A 108 7.53 14.82 22.36
C ARG A 108 7.26 14.17 23.71
N ALA A 109 6.19 13.38 23.83
CA ALA A 109 5.87 12.62 25.03
C ALA A 109 7.03 11.70 25.44
N ALA A 110 7.62 10.97 24.48
CA ALA A 110 8.78 10.10 24.72
C ALA A 110 10.01 10.85 25.24
N LYS A 111 10.26 12.08 24.77
CA LYS A 111 11.37 12.92 25.26
C LYS A 111 11.16 13.45 26.68
N THR A 112 9.92 13.55 27.15
CA THR A 112 9.57 14.03 28.49
C THR A 112 9.32 12.92 29.52
N ALA A 113 9.29 11.65 29.11
CA ALA A 113 9.20 10.54 30.05
C ALA A 113 10.48 10.46 30.90
N PRO A 114 10.38 10.29 32.23
CA PRO A 114 11.57 10.13 33.06
C PRO A 114 12.34 8.90 32.59
N GLN A 115 13.59 9.11 32.15
CA GLN A 115 14.51 8.00 31.91
C GLN A 115 14.71 7.29 33.24
N SER A 116 14.30 6.02 33.32
CA SER A 116 14.64 5.18 34.45
C SER A 116 16.15 4.97 34.43
N ASP A 117 16.89 5.66 35.29
CA ASP A 117 18.30 5.37 35.53
C ASP A 117 18.42 3.87 35.86
N PRO A 118 19.34 3.13 35.22
CA PRO A 118 19.58 1.75 35.62
C PRO A 118 20.05 1.75 37.07
N ALA A 119 19.39 0.93 37.91
CA ALA A 119 19.75 0.79 39.31
C ALA A 119 21.24 0.43 39.46
N PRO A 120 21.97 1.03 40.42
CA PRO A 120 23.43 0.91 40.51
C PRO A 120 23.98 -0.49 40.85
N ASP A 121 23.13 -1.49 41.09
CA ASP A 121 23.55 -2.78 41.65
C ASP A 121 23.73 -3.93 40.62
N ALA A 122 23.70 -3.64 39.31
CA ALA A 122 23.87 -4.68 38.27
C ALA A 122 25.30 -4.86 37.76
N ILE A 123 26.33 -4.44 38.52
CA ILE A 123 27.74 -4.78 38.23
C ILE A 123 28.29 -5.64 39.37
N ALA A 124 27.85 -6.89 39.45
CA ALA A 124 28.50 -7.88 40.30
C ALA A 124 28.68 -9.20 39.55
N SER A 125 29.94 -9.64 39.54
CA SER A 125 30.46 -10.93 39.06
C SER A 125 30.75 -11.06 37.56
N ALA A 126 31.88 -10.51 37.14
CA ALA A 126 32.75 -11.17 36.17
C ALA A 126 34.07 -11.53 36.88
N PRO A 127 34.58 -12.76 36.80
CA PRO A 127 35.87 -13.12 37.40
C PRO A 127 37.03 -12.55 36.56
N GLU A 128 38.07 -12.05 37.23
CA GLU A 128 39.30 -11.53 36.60
C GLU A 128 39.97 -12.57 35.70
N PRO A 129 40.43 -12.23 34.49
CA PRO A 129 41.26 -13.12 33.70
C PRO A 129 42.70 -13.10 34.22
N ALA A 130 43.20 -14.29 34.57
CA ALA A 130 44.60 -14.53 34.86
C ALA A 130 45.48 -14.24 33.63
N MET A 131 46.64 -13.63 33.89
CA MET A 131 47.65 -13.32 32.90
C MET A 131 48.19 -14.60 32.23
N LEU A 132 48.43 -14.53 30.91
CA LEU A 132 49.32 -15.45 30.21
C LEU A 132 50.21 -14.66 29.26
N ASP A 133 51.50 -15.01 29.29
CA ASP A 133 52.65 -14.32 28.75
C ASP A 133 52.72 -14.24 27.22
N THR A 134 53.51 -13.25 26.80
CA THR A 134 54.06 -12.90 25.48
C THR A 134 54.48 -14.08 24.59
N GLU A 135 54.25 -13.98 23.27
CA GLU A 135 55.33 -14.13 22.27
C GLU A 135 54.97 -13.59 20.87
N ALA A 136 56.01 -13.08 20.20
CA ALA A 136 56.03 -12.28 18.99
C ALA A 136 56.01 -13.10 17.68
N GLY A 137 55.71 -12.46 16.54
CA GLY A 137 56.03 -13.07 15.23
C GLY A 137 55.46 -12.39 13.97
N ALA A 138 56.27 -11.48 13.40
CA ALA A 138 56.53 -11.25 11.97
C ALA A 138 55.45 -10.70 10.98
N GLU A 139 55.74 -9.47 10.54
CA GLU A 139 55.72 -8.92 9.16
C GLU A 139 55.27 -9.81 7.97
N ALA A 140 54.37 -9.28 7.13
CA ALA A 140 54.70 -8.73 5.80
C ALA A 140 53.46 -8.12 5.11
N ASP A 141 53.64 -6.93 4.53
CA ASP A 141 52.73 -6.17 3.66
C ASP A 141 53.29 -6.24 2.21
N PRO A 142 52.76 -5.55 1.18
CA PRO A 142 51.46 -5.61 0.47
C PRO A 142 51.63 -5.91 -1.05
N VAL A 143 50.55 -6.20 -1.80
CA VAL A 143 50.48 -5.88 -3.25
C VAL A 143 49.05 -5.52 -3.69
N VAL A 144 48.93 -4.34 -4.29
CA VAL A 144 47.78 -3.76 -5.00
C VAL A 144 47.76 -4.27 -6.45
N VAL A 145 46.59 -4.65 -6.98
CA VAL A 145 46.31 -4.49 -8.43
C VAL A 145 44.85 -4.06 -8.62
N ILE A 146 44.71 -2.87 -9.19
CA ILE A 146 43.50 -2.33 -9.83
C ILE A 146 43.56 -2.79 -11.28
N GLU A 147 42.51 -3.39 -11.82
CA GLU A 147 42.24 -3.34 -13.26
C GLU A 147 40.75 -3.14 -13.54
N GLU A 148 40.52 -2.26 -14.50
CA GLU A 148 39.25 -1.67 -14.90
C GLU A 148 38.40 -2.60 -15.79
N HIS A 149 37.14 -2.19 -15.94
CA HIS A 149 36.14 -2.69 -16.89
C HIS A 149 36.67 -2.85 -18.33
N PRO A 150 35.97 -3.67 -19.14
CA PRO A 150 35.34 -3.04 -20.29
C PRO A 150 33.85 -3.36 -20.46
N GLU A 151 33.30 -2.61 -21.40
CA GLU A 151 31.93 -2.20 -21.65
C GLU A 151 31.25 -3.07 -22.75
N VAL A 152 29.94 -2.82 -22.93
CA VAL A 152 29.11 -3.01 -24.13
C VAL A 152 28.46 -4.38 -24.41
N ALA A 153 27.13 -4.39 -24.29
CA ALA A 153 26.27 -4.87 -25.38
C ALA A 153 25.04 -3.95 -25.48
N ALA A 154 25.07 -3.07 -26.49
CA ALA A 154 23.93 -2.30 -26.96
C ALA A 154 22.85 -3.26 -27.50
N ASN A 155 21.62 -3.15 -27.02
CA ASN A 155 20.49 -3.83 -27.65
C ASN A 155 19.90 -2.89 -28.71
N ASP A 156 20.32 -3.13 -29.95
CA ASP A 156 19.92 -2.41 -31.16
C ASP A 156 18.63 -3.03 -31.72
N GLN A 157 17.50 -2.74 -31.08
CA GLN A 157 16.19 -3.17 -31.57
C GLN A 157 15.51 -2.02 -32.34
N PRO A 158 15.30 -2.14 -33.67
CA PRO A 158 14.64 -1.11 -34.44
C PRO A 158 13.15 -0.99 -34.07
N PRO A 159 12.55 0.20 -34.14
CA PRO A 159 11.13 0.39 -33.89
C PRO A 159 10.30 -0.29 -35.00
N SER A 160 9.29 -1.06 -34.59
CA SER A 160 8.25 -1.57 -35.49
C SER A 160 7.48 -0.40 -36.11
N PRO A 161 7.22 -0.37 -37.43
CA PRO A 161 6.53 0.74 -38.05
C PRO A 161 5.06 0.80 -37.63
N ALA A 162 4.66 1.98 -37.18
CA ALA A 162 3.27 2.41 -37.17
C ALA A 162 2.77 2.54 -38.62
N ALA A 163 1.76 1.75 -38.97
CA ALA A 163 0.93 2.04 -40.12
C ALA A 163 -0.23 2.94 -39.66
N GLY A 164 -0.06 4.24 -39.84
CA GLY A 164 -1.18 5.16 -39.95
C GLY A 164 -1.56 5.32 -41.41
N ALA A 165 -2.86 5.32 -41.70
CA ALA A 165 -3.46 6.19 -42.70
C ALA A 165 -4.99 6.19 -42.52
N ALA A 166 -5.47 7.32 -42.01
CA ALA A 166 -6.86 7.73 -42.07
C ALA A 166 -7.27 8.07 -43.51
N SER A 167 -8.56 7.91 -43.84
CA SER A 167 -9.34 8.81 -44.71
C SER A 167 -10.84 8.49 -44.59
N ASP A 168 -11.56 9.45 -44.02
CA ASP A 168 -13.01 9.68 -43.89
C ASP A 168 -13.62 10.15 -45.26
N PRO A 169 -14.86 10.66 -45.42
CA PRO A 169 -16.20 10.34 -44.90
C PRO A 169 -17.23 10.12 -46.05
N THR A 170 -18.53 10.05 -45.71
CA THR A 170 -19.72 10.31 -46.56
C THR A 170 -20.41 9.09 -47.19
N ASP A 171 -21.50 8.62 -46.58
CA ASP A 171 -22.76 8.54 -47.33
C ASP A 171 -23.95 8.87 -46.43
N THR A 172 -24.77 9.77 -46.93
CA THR A 172 -25.89 10.42 -46.26
C THR A 172 -27.19 9.88 -46.85
N ALA A 173 -27.96 9.22 -45.98
CA ALA A 173 -29.43 9.25 -45.93
C ALA A 173 -30.21 8.42 -47.00
N PRO A 174 -31.56 8.40 -46.95
CA PRO A 174 -32.34 7.46 -46.14
C PRO A 174 -33.39 6.70 -46.98
N LEU A 175 -34.01 5.62 -46.47
CA LEU A 175 -35.29 5.16 -47.03
C LEU A 175 -36.27 4.66 -45.96
N SER A 176 -37.41 5.34 -45.95
CA SER A 176 -38.64 5.11 -45.20
C SER A 176 -39.27 3.72 -45.41
N ALA A 177 -39.88 3.17 -44.34
CA ALA A 177 -41.18 2.47 -44.30
C ALA A 177 -41.37 1.95 -42.86
N ARG A 178 -42.14 2.58 -41.96
CA ARG A 178 -43.61 2.70 -41.87
C ARG A 178 -44.36 1.35 -41.93
N ALA A 179 -44.91 1.01 -40.75
CA ALA A 179 -46.18 0.33 -40.46
C ALA A 179 -46.39 -1.14 -40.91
N ASP A 180 -46.64 -2.04 -39.96
CA ASP A 180 -48.00 -2.54 -39.64
C ASP A 180 -47.97 -3.70 -38.61
N HIS A 181 -48.67 -3.50 -37.49
CA HIS A 181 -49.48 -4.56 -36.84
C HIS A 181 -50.75 -4.76 -37.70
N PRO A 182 -51.50 -5.88 -37.69
CA PRO A 182 -51.79 -6.75 -36.54
C PRO A 182 -51.78 -8.27 -36.87
N THR A 183 -51.93 -9.18 -35.90
CA THR A 183 -53.20 -9.77 -35.43
C THR A 183 -52.94 -10.50 -34.11
#